data_AF-B2JBI6-F1
#
_entry.id   AF-B2JBI6-F1
#
_cell.length_a   1.000
_cell.length_b   1.000
_cell.length_c   1.000
_cell.angle_alpha   90.00
_cell.angle_beta   90.00
_cell.angle_gamma   90.00
#
_symmetry.space_group_name_H-M   'P 1'
#
loop_
_entity.id
_entity.type
_entity.pdbx_description
1 polymer ?
#
loop_
_entity_poly.entity_id
_entity_poly.type
_entity_poly.pdbx_seq_one_letter_code
_entity_poly.pdbx_strand_id
1 'polypeptide(L)'
;MKVYHFDCQDGGSWHIAEQSEDGHEYEFTGCFHEVALDKRIVQTFEFLAMPERGHVMLEKAEFVAIDEHTTEIRTHSTAMSQSDRDGMVASGIPSGWRQSVEALGKLLEPND
;
A
#
# COMPACT_ATOMS: atom_id res chain seq x y z
N MET A 1 0.30 11.15 8.60
CA MET A 1 -0.77 10.33 7.97
C MET A 1 -2.11 10.71 8.57
N LYS A 2 -3.13 10.89 7.73
CA LYS A 2 -4.52 11.13 8.11
C LYS A 2 -5.37 10.01 7.54
N VAL A 3 -6.28 9.44 8.33
CA VAL A 3 -7.18 8.36 7.91
C VAL A 3 -8.58 8.93 7.82
N TYR A 4 -9.16 8.97 6.63
CA TYR A 4 -10.54 9.39 6.41
C TYR A 4 -11.51 8.22 6.60
N HIS A 5 -11.15 7.06 6.07
CA HIS A 5 -11.91 5.82 6.18
C HIS A 5 -10.97 4.62 6.10
N PHE A 6 -11.25 3.58 6.87
CA PHE A 6 -10.49 2.33 6.83
C PHE A 6 -11.37 1.18 7.31
N ASP A 7 -11.83 0.36 6.37
CA ASP A 7 -12.62 -0.85 6.62
C ASP A 7 -11.87 -2.07 6.06
N CYS A 8 -11.02 -2.67 6.88
CA CYS A 8 -10.10 -3.74 6.49
C CYS A 8 -10.76 -5.12 6.59
N GLN A 9 -11.67 -5.39 5.66
CA GLN A 9 -12.37 -6.66 5.50
C GLN A 9 -12.66 -6.91 4.02
N ASP A 10 -13.06 -8.13 3.67
CA ASP A 10 -13.48 -8.46 2.30
C ASP A 10 -14.58 -7.50 1.81
N GLY A 11 -14.33 -6.83 0.68
CA GLY A 11 -15.24 -5.83 0.11
C GLY A 11 -15.23 -4.45 0.80
N GLY A 12 -14.45 -4.28 1.87
CA GLY A 12 -14.25 -3.00 2.54
C GLY A 12 -13.42 -2.02 1.70
N SER A 13 -13.28 -0.79 2.19
CA SER A 13 -12.55 0.26 1.48
C SER A 13 -11.68 1.10 2.40
N TRP A 14 -10.78 1.89 1.82
CA TRP A 14 -9.90 2.78 2.55
C TRP A 14 -9.65 4.08 1.81
N HIS A 15 -9.40 5.13 2.58
CA HIS A 15 -9.03 6.46 2.10
C HIS A 15 -8.14 7.12 3.14
N ILE A 16 -6.91 7.41 2.75
CA ILE A 16 -5.89 8.03 3.60
C ILE A 16 -5.24 9.21 2.88
N ALA A 17 -4.61 10.09 3.65
CA ALA A 17 -3.70 11.10 3.15
C ALA A 17 -2.35 11.01 3.85
N GLU A 18 -1.29 11.10 3.05
CA GLU A 18 0.07 11.32 3.53
C GLU A 18 0.41 12.80 3.37
N GLN A 19 1.24 13.30 4.29
CA GLN A 19 1.74 14.68 4.24
C GLN A 19 3.25 14.62 4.08
N SER A 20 3.78 15.31 3.08
CA SER A 20 5.22 15.49 2.90
C SER A 20 5.79 16.52 3.88
N GLU A 21 7.11 16.55 4.01
CA GLU A 21 7.80 17.48 4.92
C GLU A 21 7.54 18.97 4.61
N ASP A 22 7.21 19.30 3.36
CA ASP A 22 6.84 20.63 2.89
C ASP A 22 5.35 20.97 3.14
N GLY A 23 4.59 20.05 3.74
CA GLY A 23 3.19 20.24 4.12
C GLY A 23 2.16 19.92 3.03
N HIS A 24 2.58 19.45 1.84
CA HIS A 24 1.65 19.03 0.81
C HIS A 24 0.95 17.72 1.20
N GLU A 25 -0.36 17.65 0.95
CA GLU A 25 -1.16 16.44 1.19
C GLU A 25 -1.37 15.64 -0.09
N TYR A 26 -1.14 14.33 0.00
CA TYR A 26 -1.31 13.36 -1.07
C TYR A 26 -2.33 12.32 -0.64
N GLU A 27 -3.44 12.25 -1.36
CA GLU A 27 -4.56 11.37 -1.03
C GLU A 27 -4.54 10.07 -1.85
N PHE A 28 -4.89 8.98 -1.19
CA PHE A 28 -4.92 7.64 -1.75
C PHE A 28 -6.19 6.91 -1.33
N THR A 29 -6.74 6.10 -2.21
CA THR A 29 -7.93 5.30 -1.93
C THR A 29 -7.86 3.93 -2.58
N GLY A 30 -8.62 2.98 -2.03
CA GLY A 30 -8.71 1.63 -2.57
C GLY A 30 -9.83 0.84 -1.92
N CYS A 31 -10.05 -0.36 -2.46
CA CYS A 31 -11.01 -1.33 -1.95
C CYS A 31 -10.31 -2.67 -1.76
N PHE A 32 -10.66 -3.38 -0.69
CA PHE A 32 -10.19 -4.72 -0.42
C PHE A 32 -11.01 -5.73 -1.22
N HIS A 33 -10.34 -6.51 -2.06
CA HIS A 33 -10.92 -7.69 -2.68
C HIS A 33 -10.88 -8.88 -1.71
N GLU A 34 -9.79 -9.03 -0.95
CA GLU A 34 -9.60 -10.10 0.04
C GLU A 34 -8.70 -9.62 1.18
N VAL A 35 -9.07 -9.94 2.42
CA VAL A 35 -8.26 -9.79 3.64
C VAL A 35 -8.21 -11.14 4.35
N ALA A 36 -7.29 -12.00 3.92
CA ALA A 36 -7.02 -13.28 4.56
C ALA A 36 -5.98 -13.12 5.67
N LEU A 37 -6.44 -13.19 6.92
CA LEU A 37 -5.61 -13.05 8.12
C LEU A 37 -4.34 -13.89 8.04
N ASP A 38 -3.20 -13.25 8.33
CA ASP A 38 -1.83 -13.80 8.35
C ASP A 38 -1.37 -14.46 7.04
N LYS A 39 -2.07 -14.22 5.93
CA LYS A 39 -1.80 -14.90 4.65
C LYS A 39 -1.69 -13.95 3.49
N ARG A 40 -2.72 -13.14 3.24
CA ARG A 40 -2.82 -12.38 2.01
C ARG A 40 -3.77 -11.19 2.12
N ILE A 41 -3.39 -10.10 1.48
CA ILE A 41 -4.28 -8.97 1.19
C ILE A 41 -4.30 -8.78 -0.33
N VAL A 42 -5.49 -8.66 -0.90
CA VAL A 42 -5.71 -8.23 -2.29
C VAL A 42 -6.53 -6.96 -2.24
N GLN A 43 -6.04 -5.88 -2.84
CA GLN A 43 -6.70 -4.58 -2.80
C GLN A 43 -6.46 -3.78 -4.09
N THR A 44 -7.28 -2.77 -4.31
CA THR A 44 -6.97 -1.73 -5.28
C THR A 44 -6.19 -0.58 -4.62
N PHE A 45 -5.51 0.21 -5.44
CA PHE A 45 -4.80 1.41 -5.05
C PHE A 45 -4.98 2.49 -6.13
N GLU A 46 -5.36 3.70 -5.74
CA GLU A 46 -5.48 4.85 -6.63
C GLU A 46 -4.91 6.10 -5.96
N PHE A 47 -4.04 6.81 -6.67
CA PHE A 47 -3.50 8.11 -6.26
C PHE A 47 -4.38 9.24 -6.78
N LEU A 48 -4.93 10.06 -5.87
CA LEU A 48 -5.99 11.01 -6.20
C LEU A 48 -5.49 12.38 -6.69
N ALA A 49 -4.18 12.64 -6.66
CA ALA A 49 -3.64 13.91 -7.17
C ALA A 49 -3.44 13.93 -8.71
N MET A 50 -3.75 12.82 -9.39
CA MET A 50 -3.72 12.77 -10.86
C MET A 50 -4.88 13.60 -11.45
N PRO A 51 -4.67 14.26 -12.61
CA PRO A 51 -5.71 15.09 -13.23
C PRO A 51 -6.99 14.33 -13.60
N GLU A 52 -6.85 13.06 -13.98
CA GLU A 52 -7.95 12.16 -14.32
C GLU A 52 -8.03 11.02 -13.31
N ARG A 53 -9.25 10.54 -13.04
CA ARG A 53 -9.50 9.35 -12.21
C ARG A 53 -9.42 8.09 -13.06
N GLY A 54 -9.14 6.95 -12.41
CA GLY A 54 -9.13 5.63 -13.05
C GLY A 54 -7.74 5.04 -13.27
N HIS A 55 -6.68 5.71 -12.81
CA HIS A 55 -5.32 5.16 -12.77
C HIS A 55 -5.17 4.21 -11.57
N VAL A 56 -5.90 3.10 -11.62
CA VAL A 56 -6.00 2.12 -10.53
C VAL A 56 -4.93 1.04 -10.70
N MET A 57 -4.34 0.61 -9.59
CA MET A 57 -3.55 -0.62 -9.52
C MET A 57 -4.32 -1.70 -8.75
N LEU A 58 -4.14 -2.95 -9.17
CA LEU A 58 -4.49 -4.12 -8.37
C LEU A 58 -3.23 -4.63 -7.67
N GLU A 59 -3.28 -4.68 -6.35
CA GLU A 59 -2.17 -5.09 -5.51
C GLU A 59 -2.49 -6.38 -4.78
N LYS A 60 -1.49 -7.25 -4.69
CA LYS A 60 -1.51 -8.45 -3.88
C LYS A 60 -0.28 -8.45 -2.97
N ALA A 61 -0.50 -8.54 -1.67
CA ALA A 61 0.53 -8.77 -0.67
C ALA A 61 0.35 -10.17 -0.07
N GLU A 62 1.40 -10.99 -0.09
CA GLU A 62 1.43 -12.32 0.52
C GLU A 62 2.43 -12.31 1.68
N PHE A 63 2.03 -12.90 2.81
CA PHE A 63 2.83 -13.01 4.02
C PHE A 63 3.27 -14.47 4.17
N VAL A 64 4.57 -14.71 4.07
CA VAL A 64 5.16 -16.05 4.08
C VAL A 64 6.03 -16.18 5.32
N ALA A 65 5.60 -16.99 6.29
CA ALA A 65 6.41 -17.31 7.45
C ALA A 65 7.69 -18.07 7.01
N ILE A 66 8.85 -17.54 7.41
CA ILE A 66 10.15 -18.19 7.24
C ILE A 66 10.49 -18.99 8.50
N ASP A 67 10.28 -18.38 9.67
CA ASP A 67 10.40 -18.98 11.01
C ASP A 67 9.46 -18.27 12.00
N GLU A 68 9.60 -18.55 13.31
CA GLU A 68 8.74 -17.97 14.37
C GLU A 68 8.82 -16.44 14.50
N HIS A 69 9.87 -15.82 13.98
CA HIS A 69 10.15 -14.39 14.16
C HIS A 69 10.37 -13.65 12.83
N THR A 70 10.40 -14.37 11.71
CA THR A 70 10.72 -13.82 10.39
C THR A 70 9.61 -14.10 9.40
N THR A 71 9.09 -13.04 8.77
CA THR A 71 8.09 -13.10 7.69
C THR A 71 8.63 -12.45 6.43
N GLU A 72 8.56 -13.15 5.30
CA GLU A 72 8.78 -12.58 3.98
C GLU A 72 7.46 -11.98 3.47
N ILE A 73 7.51 -10.72 3.02
CA ILE A 73 6.37 -10.04 2.38
C ILE A 73 6.61 -10.00 0.87
N ARG A 74 5.74 -10.65 0.10
CA ARG A 74 5.77 -10.63 -1.37
C ARG A 74 4.67 -9.73 -1.89
N THR A 75 5.03 -8.63 -2.52
CA THR A 75 4.06 -7.72 -3.15
C THR A 75 4.09 -7.85 -4.67
N HIS A 76 2.91 -7.74 -5.27
CA HIS A 76 2.72 -7.72 -6.71
C HIS A 76 1.66 -6.68 -7.06
N SER A 77 2.04 -5.68 -7.85
CA SER A 77 1.14 -4.63 -8.32
C SER A 77 0.98 -4.73 -9.84
N THR A 78 -0.27 -4.75 -10.29
CA THR A 78 -0.65 -4.73 -11.72
C THR A 78 -1.33 -3.41 -12.02
N ALA A 79 -0.85 -2.68 -13.04
CA ALA A 79 -1.44 -1.44 -13.49
C ALA A 79 -2.37 -1.64 -14.70
N MET A 80 -3.29 -0.71 -14.92
CA MET A 80 -4.22 -0.73 -16.06
C MET A 80 -3.53 -0.51 -17.41
N SER A 81 -2.38 0.16 -17.43
CA SER A 81 -1.59 0.39 -18.64
C SER A 81 -0.08 0.38 -18.36
N GLN A 82 0.71 0.21 -19.42
CA GLN A 82 2.16 0.31 -19.32
C GLN A 82 2.60 1.71 -18.88
N SER A 83 1.93 2.77 -19.37
CA SER A 83 2.22 4.15 -18.98
C SER A 83 1.95 4.40 -17.50
N ASP A 84 0.87 3.84 -16.95
CA ASP A 84 0.57 3.96 -15.51
C ASP A 84 1.64 3.25 -14.67
N ARG A 85 2.05 2.04 -15.08
CA ARG A 85 3.15 1.31 -14.45
C ARG A 85 4.44 2.11 -14.47
N ASP A 86 4.81 2.63 -15.64
CA ASP A 86 6.06 3.40 -15.82
C ASP A 86 6.03 4.70 -15.00
N GLY A 87 4.90 5.40 -14.98
CA GLY A 87 4.69 6.59 -14.16
C GLY A 87 4.82 6.31 -12.66
N MET A 88 4.26 5.17 -12.20
CA MET A 88 4.37 4.71 -10.82
C MET A 88 5.81 4.38 -10.41
N VAL A 89 6.57 3.73 -11.29
CA VAL A 89 7.99 3.45 -11.03
C VAL A 89 8.81 4.74 -10.97
N ALA A 90 8.51 5.68 -11.88
CA ALA A 90 9.18 6.98 -11.93
C ALA A 90 8.84 7.89 -10.74
N SER A 91 7.67 7.73 -10.10
CA SER A 91 7.25 8.54 -8.95
C SER A 91 7.99 8.23 -7.65
N GLY A 92 8.84 7.19 -7.63
CA GLY A 92 9.62 6.82 -6.45
C GLY A 92 8.90 5.86 -5.50
N ILE A 93 7.83 5.19 -5.95
CA ILE A 93 7.17 4.11 -5.20
C ILE A 93 8.17 3.06 -4.67
N PRO A 94 9.19 2.59 -5.43
CA PRO A 94 10.14 1.61 -4.90
C PRO A 94 10.91 2.10 -3.66
N SER A 95 11.23 3.40 -3.59
CA SER A 95 11.85 3.98 -2.39
C SER A 95 10.87 4.15 -1.24
N GLY A 96 9.64 4.61 -1.53
CA GLY A 96 8.59 4.74 -0.52
C GLY A 96 8.28 3.39 0.13
N TRP A 97 8.12 2.35 -0.68
CA TRP A 97 7.91 0.98 -0.20
C TRP A 97 9.01 0.52 0.76
N ARG A 98 10.28 0.77 0.44
CA ARG A 98 11.40 0.43 1.35
C ARG A 98 11.26 1.14 2.69
N GLN A 99 10.96 2.44 2.68
CA GLN A 99 10.78 3.22 3.90
C GLN A 99 9.61 2.69 4.74
N SER A 100 8.51 2.31 4.10
CA SER A 100 7.35 1.71 4.78
C SER A 100 7.70 0.38 5.45
N VAL A 101 8.45 -0.50 4.77
CA VAL A 101 8.90 -1.79 5.35
C VAL A 101 9.89 -1.58 6.49
N GLU A 102 10.80 -0.61 6.38
CA GLU A 102 11.73 -0.25 7.47
C GLU A 102 10.98 0.31 8.69
N ALA A 103 9.97 1.16 8.47
CA ALA A 103 9.13 1.68 9.54
C ALA A 103 8.31 0.57 10.21
N LEU A 104 7.77 -0.38 9.42
CA LEU A 104 7.09 -1.57 9.95
C LEU A 104 8.03 -2.41 10.79
N GLY A 105 9.28 -2.64 10.33
CA GLY A 105 10.29 -3.37 11.09
C GLY A 105 10.51 -2.78 12.48
N LYS A 106 10.66 -1.44 12.57
CA LYS A 106 10.79 -0.74 13.86
C LYS A 106 9.57 -0.89 14.76
N LEU A 107 8.36 -0.95 14.20
CA LEU A 107 7.13 -1.15 14.99
C LEU A 107 6.98 -2.58 15.52
N LEU A 108 7.64 -3.55 14.88
CA LEU A 108 7.64 -4.96 15.29
C LEU A 108 8.77 -5.29 16.26
N GLU A 109 9.72 -4.37 16.48
CA GLU A 109 10.72 -4.53 17.53
C GLU A 109 10.00 -4.64 18.89
N PRO A 110 10.40 -5.60 19.75
CA PRO A 110 9.81 -5.71 21.07
C PRO A 110 10.02 -4.40 21.83
N ASN A 111 8.94 -3.84 22.38
CA ASN A 111 9.05 -2.75 23.34
C ASN A 111 9.76 -3.30 24.59
N ASP A 112 10.90 -2.70 24.96
CA ASP A 112 11.51 -2.91 26.28
C ASP A 112 10.57 -2.48 27.43
#